data_AF-A0A0B7MRW6-F1
#
_entry.id   AF-A0A0B7MRW6-F1
#
_cell.length_a   1.000
_cell.length_b   1.000
_cell.length_c   1.000
_cell.angle_alpha   90.00
_cell.angle_beta   90.00
_cell.angle_gamma   90.00
#
_symmetry.space_group_name_H-M   'P 1'
#
loop_
_entity.id
_entity.type
_entity.pdbx_description
1 polymer ?
#
loop_
_entity_poly.entity_id
_entity_poly.type
_entity_poly.pdbx_seq_one_letter_code
_entity_poly.pdbx_strand_id
1 'polypeptide(L)'
;MDQMISLLDGVVLKGDHSFKIIDHMAKVNGVSTFSCLYTLLNEYEEIRLQVLCHSKKMESLSPQFLEMMENYRRLGMKLPEIFYTDNVVGDQRFLKEVIPSLDKDVVPIARSNKKNVAEDMTYLLSEVKLPDDTSIIVCDDRESIDEACQVLHDELAIQGTLYVGFDCEWTKSSAISLVQIAYKSSIYLFRVHKFDA
;
A
#
# COMPACT_ATOMS: atom_id res chain seq x y z
N MET A 1 24.17 -11.03 -8.48
CA MET A 1 22.93 -11.73 -8.06
C MET A 1 23.23 -13.20 -7.75
N ASP A 2 22.53 -13.86 -6.81
CA ASP A 2 22.64 -15.33 -6.61
C ASP A 2 22.23 -16.05 -7.91
N GLN A 3 22.96 -17.10 -8.30
CA GLN A 3 22.69 -17.87 -9.51
C GLN A 3 21.29 -18.48 -9.50
N MET A 4 20.79 -18.91 -8.34
CA MET A 4 19.45 -19.48 -8.21
C MET A 4 18.36 -18.42 -8.44
N ILE A 5 18.54 -17.23 -7.87
CA ILE A 5 17.63 -16.10 -8.08
C ILE A 5 17.65 -15.69 -9.55
N SER A 6 18.80 -15.75 -10.20
CA SER A 6 18.95 -15.36 -11.62
C SER A 6 18.05 -16.16 -12.57
N LEU A 7 17.66 -17.39 -12.19
CA LEU A 7 16.83 -18.29 -12.99
C LEU A 7 15.33 -18.08 -12.81
N LEU A 8 14.90 -17.33 -11.79
CA LEU A 8 13.49 -17.02 -11.58
C LEU A 8 13.02 -16.05 -12.67
N ASP A 9 11.82 -16.25 -13.16
CA ASP A 9 11.19 -15.37 -14.14
C ASP A 9 10.24 -14.39 -13.43
N GLY A 10 9.43 -13.71 -14.23
CA GLY A 10 8.34 -12.89 -13.72
C GLY A 10 7.97 -11.80 -14.71
N VAL A 11 6.70 -11.77 -15.11
CA VAL A 11 6.16 -10.71 -15.97
C VAL A 11 5.41 -9.65 -15.17
N VAL A 12 5.08 -9.94 -13.91
CA VAL A 12 4.47 -9.02 -12.96
C VAL A 12 5.43 -8.84 -11.79
N LEU A 13 5.87 -7.62 -11.56
CA LEU A 13 6.76 -7.29 -10.47
C LEU A 13 6.04 -6.48 -9.39
N LYS A 14 6.44 -6.66 -8.13
CA LYS A 14 5.91 -5.93 -6.98
C LYS A 14 7.08 -5.47 -6.11
N GLY A 15 7.27 -4.16 -5.96
CA GLY A 15 8.39 -3.59 -5.22
C GLY A 15 7.92 -2.79 -4.02
N ASP A 16 8.58 -2.96 -2.88
CA ASP A 16 8.28 -2.21 -1.66
C ASP A 16 9.53 -1.95 -0.79
N HIS A 17 9.49 -0.85 -0.02
CA HIS A 17 10.49 -0.47 0.96
C HIS A 17 10.05 -0.83 2.39
N SER A 18 10.72 -1.80 3.00
CA SER A 18 10.52 -2.17 4.40
C SER A 18 11.43 -1.38 5.35
N PHE A 19 10.84 -0.69 6.32
CA PHE A 19 11.57 0.11 7.32
C PHE A 19 11.80 -0.64 8.64
N LYS A 20 10.84 -1.49 9.07
CA LYS A 20 10.88 -2.17 10.36
C LYS A 20 12.12 -3.05 10.54
N ILE A 21 12.61 -3.67 9.46
CA ILE A 21 13.82 -4.49 9.51
C ILE A 21 15.03 -3.64 9.92
N ILE A 22 15.11 -2.39 9.45
CA ILE A 22 16.21 -1.47 9.75
C ILE A 22 16.21 -1.09 11.24
N ASP A 23 15.04 -0.94 11.86
CA ASP A 23 14.92 -0.62 13.29
C ASP A 23 15.54 -1.72 14.18
N HIS A 24 15.63 -2.95 13.67
CA HIS A 24 16.24 -4.09 14.33
C HIS A 24 17.71 -4.34 13.93
N MET A 25 18.29 -3.52 13.05
CA MET A 25 19.70 -3.63 12.65
C MET A 25 20.63 -2.88 13.60
N ALA A 26 21.89 -3.35 13.67
CA ALA A 26 22.93 -2.68 14.45
C ALA A 26 23.22 -1.27 13.91
N LYS A 27 23.36 -0.32 14.83
CA LYS A 27 23.70 1.08 14.53
C LYS A 27 25.19 1.31 14.76
N VAL A 28 25.81 2.10 13.88
CA VAL A 28 27.21 2.53 14.04
C VAL A 28 27.20 3.91 14.69
N ASN A 29 27.77 4.04 15.88
CA ASN A 29 27.74 5.27 16.68
C ASN A 29 26.32 5.85 16.87
N GLY A 30 25.33 4.98 17.04
CA GLY A 30 23.92 5.36 17.22
C GLY A 30 23.18 5.76 15.93
N VAL A 31 23.85 5.74 14.77
CA VAL A 31 23.27 6.07 13.46
C VAL A 31 23.01 4.79 12.67
N SER A 32 21.84 4.69 12.06
CA SER A 32 21.54 3.58 11.15
C SER A 32 22.38 3.67 9.88
N THR A 33 22.99 2.56 9.48
CA THR A 33 23.77 2.49 8.24
C THR A 33 22.89 2.48 6.99
N PHE A 34 21.67 1.95 7.12
CA PHE A 34 20.69 1.83 6.03
C PHE A 34 19.41 2.58 6.37
N SER A 35 18.68 3.00 5.35
CA SER A 35 17.39 3.68 5.49
C SER A 35 16.21 2.74 5.33
N CYS A 36 16.35 1.67 4.52
CA CYS A 36 15.29 0.70 4.25
C CYS A 36 15.86 -0.58 3.63
N LEU A 37 15.07 -1.66 3.66
CA LEU A 37 15.27 -2.84 2.84
C LEU A 37 14.29 -2.77 1.65
N TYR A 38 14.80 -2.71 0.43
CA TYR A 38 13.96 -2.86 -0.76
C TYR A 38 13.80 -4.34 -1.09
N THR A 39 12.57 -4.79 -1.31
CA THR A 39 12.26 -6.15 -1.78
C THR A 39 11.42 -6.07 -3.04
N LEU A 40 11.80 -6.87 -4.04
CA LEU A 40 11.10 -7.03 -5.30
C LEU A 40 10.68 -8.50 -5.45
N LEU A 41 9.40 -8.71 -5.70
CA LEU A 41 8.79 -10.01 -5.89
C LEU A 41 8.24 -10.16 -7.33
N ASN A 42 8.16 -11.39 -7.82
CA ASN A 42 7.39 -11.71 -9.04
C ASN A 42 5.93 -12.08 -8.72
N GLU A 43 5.16 -12.50 -9.72
CA GLU A 43 3.78 -12.98 -9.58
C GLU A 43 3.61 -14.18 -8.63
N TYR A 44 4.68 -14.94 -8.38
CA TYR A 44 4.70 -16.13 -7.54
C TYR A 44 5.17 -15.84 -6.10
N GLU A 45 5.31 -14.56 -5.74
CA GLU A 45 5.86 -14.11 -4.45
C GLU A 45 7.33 -14.53 -4.22
N GLU A 46 8.07 -14.82 -5.30
CA GLU A 46 9.48 -15.17 -5.23
C GLU A 46 10.34 -13.91 -5.30
N ILE A 47 11.38 -13.85 -4.47
CA ILE A 47 12.29 -12.71 -4.40
C ILE A 47 13.15 -12.63 -5.66
N ARG A 48 12.96 -11.56 -6.44
CA ARG A 48 13.78 -11.20 -7.60
C ARG A 48 14.95 -10.28 -7.24
N LEU A 49 14.74 -9.40 -6.27
CA LEU A 49 15.74 -8.48 -5.77
C LEU A 49 15.51 -8.18 -4.29
N GLN A 50 16.57 -8.16 -3.50
CA GLN A 50 16.51 -7.68 -2.12
C GLN A 50 17.79 -6.91 -1.78
N VAL A 51 17.64 -5.65 -1.37
CA VAL A 51 18.78 -4.72 -1.22
C VAL A 51 18.59 -3.86 0.02
N LEU A 52 19.62 -3.81 0.86
CA LEU A 52 19.71 -2.81 1.93
C LEU A 52 20.09 -1.46 1.32
N CYS A 53 19.17 -0.51 1.35
CA CYS A 53 19.31 0.78 0.69
C CYS A 53 19.76 1.86 1.68
N HIS A 54 20.75 2.65 1.29
CA HIS A 54 21.16 3.83 2.06
C HIS A 54 20.15 4.99 1.97
N SER A 55 19.28 5.01 0.94
CA SER A 55 18.24 6.02 0.78
C SER A 55 16.93 5.39 0.31
N LYS A 56 15.81 6.12 0.45
CA LYS A 56 14.49 5.71 -0.04
C LYS A 56 14.29 5.96 -1.55
N LYS A 57 15.28 6.55 -2.22
CA LYS A 57 15.20 6.92 -3.63
C LYS A 57 15.44 5.70 -4.52
N MET A 58 14.52 5.44 -5.43
CA MET A 58 14.58 4.31 -6.35
C MET A 58 15.81 4.35 -7.26
N GLU A 59 16.33 5.53 -7.58
CA GLU A 59 17.53 5.70 -8.42
C GLU A 59 18.76 5.02 -7.84
N SER A 60 18.83 4.85 -6.51
CA SER A 60 19.92 4.11 -5.86
C SER A 60 19.93 2.62 -6.19
N LEU A 61 18.83 2.09 -6.74
CA LEU A 61 18.66 0.70 -7.14
C LEU A 61 18.90 0.46 -8.64
N SER A 62 19.24 1.50 -9.40
CA SER A 62 19.49 1.40 -10.85
C SER A 62 20.43 0.25 -11.24
N PRO A 63 21.61 0.07 -10.59
CA PRO A 63 22.52 -1.01 -10.96
C PRO A 63 21.88 -2.40 -10.85
N GLN A 64 21.08 -2.62 -9.81
CA GLN A 64 20.46 -3.91 -9.54
C GLN A 64 19.33 -4.22 -10.52
N PHE A 65 18.52 -3.22 -10.88
CA PHE A 65 17.49 -3.38 -11.90
C PHE A 65 18.09 -3.63 -13.29
N LEU A 66 19.17 -2.93 -13.65
CA LEU A 66 19.85 -3.12 -14.93
C LEU A 66 20.50 -4.51 -15.02
N GLU A 67 21.14 -5.00 -13.95
CA GLU A 67 21.67 -6.37 -13.88
C GLU A 67 20.55 -7.40 -14.02
N MET A 68 19.41 -7.18 -13.33
CA MET A 68 18.24 -8.05 -13.45
C MET A 68 17.72 -8.10 -14.89
N MET A 69 17.54 -6.96 -15.55
CA MET A 69 17.07 -6.93 -16.95
C MET A 69 18.05 -7.56 -17.92
N GLU A 70 19.36 -7.44 -17.68
CA GLU A 70 20.34 -8.15 -18.48
C GLU A 70 20.24 -9.67 -18.30
N ASN A 71 19.95 -10.16 -17.09
CA ASN A 71 19.68 -11.57 -16.86
C ASN A 71 18.44 -12.05 -17.63
N TYR A 72 17.34 -11.29 -17.63
CA TYR A 72 16.16 -11.63 -18.43
C TYR A 72 16.52 -11.77 -19.91
N ARG A 73 17.27 -10.82 -20.48
CA ARG A 73 17.69 -10.87 -21.89
C ARG A 73 18.60 -12.07 -22.17
N ARG A 74 19.62 -12.26 -21.33
CA ARG A 74 20.61 -13.33 -21.47
C ARG A 74 19.97 -14.73 -21.42
N LEU A 75 18.93 -14.89 -20.59
CA LEU A 75 18.22 -16.16 -20.42
C LEU A 75 17.02 -16.31 -21.36
N GLY A 76 16.74 -15.32 -22.22
CA GLY A 76 15.60 -15.36 -23.13
C GLY A 76 14.24 -15.34 -22.43
N MET A 77 14.18 -14.80 -21.22
CA MET A 77 12.94 -14.69 -20.44
C MET A 77 12.04 -13.60 -21.00
N LYS A 78 10.73 -13.75 -20.79
CA LYS A 78 9.76 -12.70 -21.10
C LYS A 78 9.99 -11.51 -20.15
N LEU A 79 10.14 -10.31 -20.71
CA LEU A 79 10.38 -9.09 -19.92
C LEU A 79 9.15 -8.71 -19.08
N PRO A 80 9.34 -8.01 -17.94
CA PRO A 80 8.23 -7.55 -17.12
C PRO A 80 7.30 -6.57 -17.85
N GLU A 81 5.99 -6.77 -17.72
CA GLU A 81 4.95 -5.96 -18.35
C GLU A 81 4.17 -5.13 -17.32
N ILE A 82 4.14 -5.57 -16.06
CA ILE A 82 3.41 -4.91 -14.98
C ILE A 82 4.34 -4.71 -13.78
N PHE A 83 4.24 -3.55 -13.15
CA PHE A 83 4.94 -3.22 -11.91
C PHE A 83 3.99 -2.60 -10.89
N TYR A 84 3.87 -3.22 -9.71
CA TYR A 84 3.15 -2.66 -8.57
C TYR A 84 4.10 -1.92 -7.63
N THR A 85 3.73 -0.68 -7.31
CA THR A 85 4.40 0.20 -6.34
C THR A 85 3.33 1.04 -5.63
N ASP A 86 3.60 1.42 -4.38
CA ASP A 86 2.81 2.37 -3.61
C ASP A 86 2.95 3.83 -4.13
N ASN A 87 4.03 4.13 -4.85
CA ASN A 87 4.34 5.46 -5.37
C ASN A 87 4.48 5.47 -6.90
N VAL A 88 3.38 5.16 -7.60
CA VAL A 88 3.34 5.13 -9.07
C VAL A 88 3.88 6.43 -9.70
N VAL A 89 3.62 7.61 -9.12
CA VAL A 89 4.11 8.88 -9.69
C VAL A 89 5.61 9.03 -9.58
N GLY A 90 6.13 8.85 -8.36
CA GLY A 90 7.55 9.07 -8.09
C GLY A 90 8.42 8.08 -8.84
N ASP A 91 7.93 6.85 -8.98
CA ASP A 91 8.73 5.75 -9.50
C ASP A 91 8.61 5.58 -11.02
N GLN A 92 7.55 6.11 -11.64
CA GLN A 92 7.24 5.88 -13.06
C GLN A 92 8.42 6.16 -13.99
N ARG A 93 9.08 7.31 -13.82
CA ARG A 93 10.20 7.70 -14.68
C ARG A 93 11.35 6.71 -14.56
N PHE A 94 11.75 6.41 -13.33
CA PHE A 94 12.84 5.46 -13.06
C PHE A 94 12.50 4.07 -13.61
N LEU A 95 11.32 3.53 -13.27
CA LEU A 95 10.92 2.18 -13.66
C LEU A 95 10.86 2.01 -15.18
N LYS A 96 10.35 3.00 -15.92
CA LYS A 96 10.36 2.98 -17.40
C LYS A 96 11.76 3.04 -18.00
N GLU A 97 12.68 3.75 -17.34
CA GLU A 97 14.07 3.82 -17.77
C GLU A 97 14.79 2.48 -17.60
N VAL A 98 14.62 1.82 -16.45
CA VAL A 98 15.30 0.55 -16.16
C VAL A 98 14.57 -0.69 -16.70
N ILE A 99 13.25 -0.64 -16.88
CA ILE A 99 12.41 -1.70 -17.46
C ILE A 99 11.58 -1.13 -18.62
N PRO A 100 12.16 -0.99 -19.83
CA PRO A 100 11.49 -0.33 -20.97
C PRO A 100 10.20 -1.02 -21.44
N SER A 101 10.02 -2.31 -21.16
CA SER A 101 8.81 -3.04 -21.48
C SER A 101 7.56 -2.52 -20.76
N LEU A 102 7.71 -1.79 -19.65
CA LEU A 102 6.60 -1.13 -18.94
C LEU A 102 5.99 0.05 -19.71
N ASP A 103 6.64 0.52 -20.78
CA ASP A 103 6.14 1.61 -21.62
C ASP A 103 5.62 1.12 -22.98
N LYS A 104 5.77 -0.18 -23.27
CA LYS A 104 5.40 -0.75 -24.56
C LYS A 104 3.89 -0.94 -24.65
N ASP A 105 3.27 -0.29 -25.63
CA ASP A 105 1.82 -0.39 -25.90
C ASP A 105 0.94 0.02 -24.69
N VAL A 106 1.50 0.85 -23.78
CA VAL A 106 0.80 1.36 -22.61
C VAL A 106 0.27 2.77 -22.90
N VAL A 107 -1.03 2.97 -22.74
CA VAL A 107 -1.64 4.31 -22.72
C VAL A 107 -1.73 4.77 -21.27
N PRO A 108 -0.97 5.79 -20.85
CA PRO A 108 -1.06 6.29 -19.49
C PRO A 108 -2.48 6.78 -19.20
N ILE A 109 -3.04 6.38 -18.06
CA ILE A 109 -4.27 6.97 -17.56
C ILE A 109 -3.95 8.44 -17.25
N ALA A 110 -4.56 9.36 -18.02
CA ALA A 110 -4.33 10.79 -17.84
C ALA A 110 -4.74 11.19 -16.42
N ARG A 111 -3.77 11.67 -15.63
CA ARG A 111 -4.08 12.27 -14.33
C ARG A 111 -4.73 13.61 -14.57
N SER A 112 -6.01 13.66 -14.24
CA SER A 112 -6.77 14.87 -14.03
C SER A 112 -6.07 15.88 -13.13
N ASN A 113 -5.39 16.87 -13.71
CA ASN A 113 -4.96 18.07 -12.97
C ASN A 113 -6.05 19.17 -12.95
N LYS A 114 -7.28 18.84 -13.34
CA LYS A 114 -8.42 19.76 -13.36
C LYS A 114 -9.50 19.26 -12.41
N LYS A 115 -10.16 20.17 -11.69
CA LYS A 115 -11.36 19.88 -10.87
C LYS A 115 -12.54 19.27 -11.65
N ASN A 116 -12.44 19.10 -12.97
CA ASN A 116 -13.50 18.65 -13.87
C ASN A 116 -13.01 17.54 -14.81
N VAL A 117 -12.61 16.39 -14.29
CA VAL A 117 -12.28 15.18 -15.10
C VAL A 117 -13.01 13.97 -14.51
N ALA A 118 -14.30 14.16 -14.26
CA ALA A 118 -15.22 13.04 -14.04
C ALA A 118 -15.71 12.43 -15.38
N GLU A 119 -15.18 12.86 -16.53
CA GLU A 119 -15.73 12.45 -17.83
C GLU A 119 -14.80 11.55 -18.66
N ASP A 120 -13.47 11.58 -18.47
CA ASP A 120 -12.58 11.00 -19.50
C ASP A 120 -11.95 9.63 -19.18
N MET A 121 -12.00 9.13 -17.93
CA MET A 121 -11.57 7.75 -17.59
C MET A 121 -12.33 7.11 -16.41
N THR A 122 -13.29 7.81 -15.83
CA THR A 122 -14.20 7.35 -14.75
C THR A 122 -15.08 6.18 -15.17
N TYR A 123 -15.12 5.84 -16.46
CA TYR A 123 -15.81 4.67 -17.00
C TYR A 123 -15.03 3.36 -16.81
N LEU A 124 -13.72 3.39 -16.53
CA LEU A 124 -12.92 2.15 -16.36
C LEU A 124 -12.87 1.65 -14.92
N LEU A 125 -13.10 2.54 -13.95
CA LEU A 125 -13.15 2.19 -12.54
C LEU A 125 -14.37 2.89 -11.95
N SER A 126 -15.46 2.13 -11.81
CA SER A 126 -16.59 2.57 -10.99
C SER A 126 -16.05 2.88 -9.59
N GLU A 127 -16.19 4.14 -9.17
CA GLU A 127 -15.95 4.54 -7.78
C GLU A 127 -16.60 3.50 -6.86
N VAL A 128 -15.82 2.92 -5.95
CA VAL A 128 -16.38 2.01 -4.94
C VAL A 128 -17.22 2.88 -4.01
N LYS A 129 -18.53 2.83 -4.22
CA LYS A 129 -19.50 3.49 -3.35
C LYS A 129 -19.88 2.53 -2.25
N LEU A 130 -20.10 3.09 -1.05
CA LEU A 130 -20.80 2.33 -0.02
C LEU A 130 -22.17 1.93 -0.56
N PRO A 131 -22.66 0.72 -0.25
CA PRO A 131 -24.03 0.32 -0.53
C PRO A 131 -25.01 1.37 -0.01
N ASP A 132 -26.08 1.65 -0.76
CA ASP A 132 -27.06 2.70 -0.43
C ASP A 132 -27.76 2.49 0.93
N ASP A 133 -27.77 1.25 1.44
CA ASP A 133 -28.31 0.87 2.75
C ASP A 133 -27.29 1.05 3.91
N THR A 134 -26.08 1.53 3.63
CA THR A 134 -25.05 1.75 4.64
C THR A 134 -25.35 3.00 5.48
N SER A 135 -25.54 2.81 6.78
CA SER A 135 -25.73 3.89 7.75
C SER A 135 -24.42 4.29 8.41
N ILE A 136 -24.06 5.57 8.33
CA ILE A 136 -22.91 6.13 9.05
C ILE A 136 -23.42 6.78 10.34
N ILE A 137 -22.97 6.27 11.48
CA ILE A 137 -23.41 6.69 12.81
C ILE A 137 -22.23 7.38 13.50
N VAL A 138 -22.34 8.68 13.72
CA VAL A 138 -21.32 9.48 14.40
C VAL A 138 -21.64 9.54 15.89
N CYS A 139 -20.75 9.00 16.71
CA CYS A 139 -20.86 9.02 18.17
C CYS A 139 -19.86 10.04 18.73
N ASP A 140 -20.35 11.22 19.10
CA ASP A 140 -19.55 12.38 19.54
C ASP A 140 -19.43 12.50 21.06
N ASP A 141 -20.10 11.63 21.80
CA ASP A 141 -20.11 11.62 23.25
C ASP A 141 -20.09 10.20 23.81
N ARG A 142 -19.91 10.12 25.14
CA ARG A 142 -19.84 8.83 25.82
C ARG A 142 -21.14 8.02 25.69
N GLU A 143 -22.29 8.68 25.77
CA GLU A 143 -23.58 8.00 25.78
C GLU A 143 -23.83 7.30 24.43
N SER A 144 -23.64 8.02 23.32
CA SER A 144 -23.74 7.46 21.96
C SER A 144 -22.70 6.37 21.67
N ILE A 145 -21.51 6.44 22.25
CA ILE A 145 -20.51 5.37 22.15
C ILE A 145 -20.96 4.13 22.95
N ASP A 146 -21.41 4.32 24.19
CA ASP A 146 -21.86 3.23 25.07
C ASP A 146 -23.09 2.52 24.45
N GLU A 147 -24.03 3.25 23.87
CA GLU A 147 -25.18 2.70 23.13
C GLU A 147 -24.74 1.85 21.93
N ALA A 148 -23.81 2.36 21.10
CA ALA A 148 -23.28 1.62 19.97
C ALA A 148 -22.55 0.34 20.39
N CYS A 149 -21.78 0.41 21.49
CA CYS A 149 -21.11 -0.76 22.07
C CYS A 149 -22.13 -1.79 22.57
N GLN A 150 -23.23 -1.35 23.18
CA GLN A 150 -24.28 -2.25 23.65
C GLN A 150 -24.93 -3.00 22.49
N VAL A 151 -25.22 -2.33 21.37
CA VAL A 151 -25.77 -2.99 20.16
C VAL A 151 -24.84 -4.09 19.65
N LEU A 152 -23.53 -3.81 19.56
CA LEU A 152 -22.55 -4.80 19.10
C LEU A 152 -22.39 -5.95 20.11
N HIS A 153 -22.48 -5.65 21.40
CA HIS A 153 -22.41 -6.63 22.47
C HIS A 153 -23.63 -7.56 22.47
N ASP A 154 -24.84 -7.03 22.25
CA ASP A 154 -26.07 -7.82 22.16
C ASP A 154 -26.02 -8.77 20.95
N GLU A 155 -25.50 -8.31 19.82
CA GLU A 155 -25.25 -9.13 18.64
C GLU A 155 -24.22 -10.24 18.90
N LEU A 156 -23.12 -9.91 19.60
CA LEU A 156 -22.13 -10.89 20.01
C LEU A 156 -22.72 -11.95 20.95
N ALA A 157 -23.58 -11.57 21.88
CA ALA A 157 -24.25 -12.50 22.80
C ALA A 157 -25.15 -13.50 22.07
N ILE A 158 -25.76 -13.09 20.95
CA ILE A 158 -26.61 -13.94 20.12
C ILE A 158 -25.76 -14.87 19.24
N GLN A 159 -24.73 -14.34 18.58
CA GLN A 159 -23.97 -15.07 17.55
C GLN A 159 -22.78 -15.85 18.11
N GLY A 160 -22.31 -15.53 19.32
CA GLY A 160 -21.12 -16.10 19.95
C GLY A 160 -19.78 -15.65 19.34
N THR A 161 -19.78 -15.11 18.13
CA THR A 161 -18.62 -14.49 17.47
C THR A 161 -19.10 -13.37 16.56
N LEU A 162 -18.38 -12.24 16.55
CA LEU A 162 -18.68 -11.06 15.77
C LEU A 162 -17.49 -10.74 14.86
N TYR A 163 -17.75 -10.54 13.57
CA TYR A 163 -16.75 -10.07 12.60
C TYR A 163 -17.03 -8.61 12.28
N VAL A 164 -16.03 -7.75 12.48
CA VAL A 164 -16.14 -6.31 12.23
C VAL A 164 -14.96 -5.83 11.38
N GLY A 165 -15.20 -4.82 10.55
CA GLY A 165 -14.14 -3.96 10.06
C GLY A 165 -13.73 -3.01 11.17
N PHE A 166 -12.43 -2.88 11.42
CA PHE A 166 -11.91 -2.03 12.50
C PHE A 166 -10.77 -1.17 11.98
N ASP A 167 -10.84 0.13 12.23
CA ASP A 167 -9.76 1.07 11.92
C ASP A 167 -9.70 2.19 12.96
N CYS A 168 -8.56 2.87 13.02
CA CYS A 168 -8.33 4.01 13.92
C CYS A 168 -7.64 5.15 13.19
N GLU A 169 -7.92 6.37 13.60
CA GLU A 169 -7.16 7.55 13.19
C GLU A 169 -6.46 8.17 14.40
N TRP A 170 -5.31 8.81 14.15
CA TRP A 170 -4.49 9.41 15.18
C TRP A 170 -4.37 10.93 15.03
N THR A 171 -4.23 11.63 16.15
CA THR A 171 -3.80 13.02 16.20
C THR A 171 -2.32 13.14 15.86
N LYS A 172 -1.84 14.38 15.65
CA LYS A 172 -0.40 14.67 15.52
C LYS A 172 0.43 14.24 16.73
N SER A 173 -0.17 14.11 17.91
CA SER A 173 0.50 13.62 19.12
C SER A 173 0.49 12.10 19.24
N SER A 174 0.08 11.37 18.20
CA SER A 174 -0.09 9.91 18.20
C SER A 174 -1.13 9.38 19.19
N ALA A 175 -2.04 10.24 19.67
CA ALA A 175 -3.22 9.81 20.41
C ALA A 175 -4.33 9.41 19.43
N ILE A 176 -5.13 8.38 19.75
CA ILE A 176 -6.27 8.01 18.90
C ILE A 176 -7.31 9.14 18.93
N SER A 177 -7.78 9.57 17.77
CA SER A 177 -8.77 10.62 17.59
C SER A 177 -10.14 10.09 17.18
N LEU A 178 -10.16 9.01 16.40
CA LEU A 178 -11.36 8.37 15.88
C LEU A 178 -11.15 6.86 15.89
N VAL A 179 -12.17 6.12 16.34
CA VAL A 179 -12.26 4.67 16.15
C VAL A 179 -13.42 4.40 15.20
N GLN A 180 -13.19 3.53 14.23
CA GLN A 180 -14.17 3.15 13.21
C GLN A 180 -14.49 1.67 13.34
N ILE A 181 -15.78 1.34 13.44
CA ILE A 181 -16.26 -0.04 13.47
C ILE A 181 -17.32 -0.22 12.38
N ALA A 182 -17.03 -1.05 11.39
CA ALA A 182 -17.99 -1.44 10.36
C ALA A 182 -18.59 -2.81 10.71
N TYR A 183 -19.91 -2.87 10.84
CA TYR A 183 -20.65 -4.10 11.09
C TYR A 183 -21.98 -4.10 10.31
N LYS A 184 -22.22 -5.16 9.53
CA LYS A 184 -23.36 -5.25 8.60
C LYS A 184 -23.44 -3.98 7.73
N SER A 185 -24.60 -3.34 7.62
CA SER A 185 -24.81 -2.10 6.89
C SER A 185 -24.62 -0.86 7.79
N SER A 186 -23.79 -0.93 8.84
CA SER A 186 -23.55 0.20 9.75
C SER A 186 -22.05 0.46 9.94
N ILE A 187 -21.67 1.73 9.89
CA ILE A 187 -20.31 2.21 10.19
C ILE A 187 -20.41 3.18 11.37
N TYR A 188 -19.88 2.76 12.51
CA TYR A 188 -19.82 3.55 13.73
C TYR A 188 -18.52 4.34 13.76
N LEU A 189 -18.62 5.66 13.99
CA LEU A 189 -17.51 6.59 14.07
C LEU A 189 -17.44 7.16 15.49
N PHE A 190 -16.59 6.59 16.33
CA PHE A 190 -16.41 7.00 17.73
C PHE A 190 -15.37 8.11 17.82
N ARG A 191 -15.83 9.36 17.99
CA ARG A 191 -14.93 10.51 18.16
C ARG A 191 -14.42 10.57 19.59
N VAL A 192 -13.31 9.89 19.83
CA VAL A 192 -12.65 9.80 21.16
C VAL A 192 -11.79 11.03 21.50
N HIS A 193 -11.63 11.95 20.54
CA HIS A 193 -10.99 13.24 20.75
C HIS A 193 -11.87 14.36 20.19
N LYS A 194 -12.05 15.44 20.95
CA LYS A 194 -12.69 16.66 20.45
C LYS A 194 -11.68 17.46 19.65
N PHE A 195 -11.98 17.72 18.39
CA PHE A 195 -11.21 18.67 17.59
C PHE A 195 -11.58 20.08 18.06
N ASP A 196 -10.63 20.83 18.63
CA ASP A 196 -10.80 22.26 18.84
C ASP A 196 -10.93 22.94 17.47
N ALA A 197 -11.99 23.72 17.28
CA ALA A 197 -12.29 24.45 16.05
C ALA A 197 -11.37 25.66 15.85
#